data_AF-A0AAP4HD95-F1
#
_entry.id   AF-A0AAP4HD95-F1
#
_cell.length_a   1.000
_cell.length_b   1.000
_cell.length_c   1.000
_cell.angle_alpha   90.00
_cell.angle_beta   90.00
_cell.angle_gamma   90.00
#
_symmetry.space_group_name_H-M   'P 1'
#
loop_
_entity.id
_entity.type
_entity.pdbx_description
1 polymer ?
#
loop_
_entity_poly.entity_id
_entity_poly.type
_entity_poly.pdbx_seq_one_letter_code
_entity_poly.pdbx_strand_id
1 'polypeptide(L)'
;MKDATGALPLTKYIRVTGDINAAFVEFDFAIHDPTLYVELVLPQQAFREFCATNQVVEMSEQQQAVNDAEEDKWRYGIEHDTLVGAQRYNIDHEDQH
;
A
#
# COMPACT_ATOMS: atom_id res chain seq x y z
N MET A 1 -17.45 -2.65 -22.23
CA MET A 1 -16.31 -2.97 -23.11
C MET A 1 -15.51 -4.06 -22.41
N LYS A 2 -15.53 -5.29 -22.94
CA LYS A 2 -14.70 -6.41 -22.47
C LYS A 2 -13.38 -6.33 -23.23
N ASP A 3 -12.27 -6.56 -22.56
CA ASP A 3 -10.97 -6.71 -23.22
C ASP A 3 -10.98 -7.93 -24.15
N ALA A 4 -9.99 -8.04 -25.06
CA ALA A 4 -9.91 -9.10 -26.07
C ALA A 4 -9.81 -10.54 -25.50
N THR A 5 -9.71 -10.66 -24.17
CA THR A 5 -9.60 -11.92 -23.42
C THR A 5 -10.92 -12.30 -22.74
N GLY A 6 -11.93 -11.43 -22.75
CA GLY A 6 -13.24 -11.67 -22.12
C GLY A 6 -13.24 -11.50 -20.60
N ALA A 7 -12.15 -11.00 -20.02
CA ALA A 7 -12.04 -10.68 -18.61
C ALA A 7 -12.64 -9.28 -18.33
N LEU A 8 -13.01 -9.03 -17.08
CA LEU A 8 -13.33 -7.68 -16.66
C LEU A 8 -12.02 -6.94 -16.41
N PRO A 9 -11.90 -5.67 -16.84
CA PRO A 9 -10.68 -4.90 -16.59
C PRO A 9 -10.45 -4.79 -15.08
N LEU A 10 -9.20 -5.00 -14.66
CA LEU A 10 -8.81 -4.88 -13.25
C LEU A 10 -8.83 -3.40 -12.83
N THR A 11 -9.48 -3.11 -11.71
CA THR A 11 -9.43 -1.79 -11.08
C THR A 11 -8.00 -1.48 -10.65
N LYS A 12 -7.55 -0.24 -10.88
CA LYS A 12 -6.23 0.22 -10.44
C LYS A 12 -6.42 1.32 -9.42
N TYR A 13 -5.75 1.21 -8.29
CA TYR A 13 -5.90 2.10 -7.16
C TYR A 13 -4.69 3.01 -7.01
N ILE A 14 -4.92 4.19 -6.45
CA ILE A 14 -3.87 5.14 -6.12
C ILE A 14 -4.09 5.74 -4.73
N ARG A 15 -3.01 5.96 -3.99
CA ARG A 15 -3.00 6.72 -2.72
C ARG A 15 -1.85 7.68 -2.75
N VAL A 16 -2.10 8.98 -2.64
CA VAL A 16 -1.02 9.97 -2.51
C VAL A 16 -0.54 9.96 -1.06
N THR A 17 0.74 9.67 -0.85
CA THR A 17 1.34 9.54 0.49
C THR A 17 2.07 10.82 0.93
N GLY A 18 2.44 11.68 -0.03
CA GLY A 18 3.06 12.98 0.22
C GLY A 18 2.17 14.18 -0.14
N ASP A 19 2.81 15.30 -0.51
CA ASP A 19 2.10 16.49 -0.99
C ASP A 19 1.85 16.41 -2.51
N ILE A 20 0.58 16.46 -2.91
CA ILE A 20 0.15 16.47 -4.31
C ILE A 20 0.63 17.70 -5.11
N ASN A 21 1.01 18.77 -4.43
CA ASN A 21 1.52 20.00 -5.02
C ASN A 21 3.05 20.10 -5.00
N ALA A 22 3.74 19.08 -4.48
CA ALA A 22 5.20 19.02 -4.53
C ALA A 22 5.71 18.89 -5.98
N ALA A 23 6.99 19.23 -6.19
CA ALA A 23 7.64 19.06 -7.49
C ALA A 23 7.63 17.59 -7.94
N PHE A 24 7.71 16.67 -6.97
CA PHE A 24 7.59 15.24 -7.13
C PHE A 24 6.47 14.74 -6.22
N VAL A 25 5.51 14.03 -6.80
CA VAL A 25 4.38 13.43 -6.09
C VAL A 25 4.75 12.00 -5.72
N GLU A 26 4.68 11.70 -4.43
CA GLU A 26 4.86 10.36 -3.86
C GLU A 26 3.49 9.70 -3.71
N PHE A 27 3.34 8.49 -4.23
CA PHE A 27 2.08 7.77 -4.23
C PHE A 27 2.25 6.26 -4.35
N ASP A 28 1.27 5.53 -3.84
CA ASP A 28 1.14 4.09 -3.98
C ASP A 28 0.24 3.75 -5.15
N PHE A 29 0.60 2.70 -5.89
CA PHE A 29 -0.17 2.20 -7.01
C PHE A 29 -0.44 0.70 -6.86
N ALA A 30 -1.72 0.33 -6.92
CA ALA A 30 -2.17 -1.05 -6.77
C ALA A 30 -3.03 -1.50 -7.95
N ILE A 31 -3.05 -2.81 -8.23
CA ILE A 31 -3.90 -3.40 -9.28
C ILE A 31 -4.71 -4.51 -8.65
N HIS A 32 -6.04 -4.44 -8.81
CA HIS A 32 -7.05 -5.35 -8.28
C HIS A 32 -7.17 -5.35 -6.75
N ASP A 33 -6.05 -5.47 -6.04
CA ASP A 33 -5.97 -5.47 -4.58
C ASP A 33 -5.29 -4.18 -4.09
N PRO A 34 -5.98 -3.31 -3.34
CA PRO A 34 -5.42 -2.04 -2.84
C PRO A 34 -4.31 -2.24 -1.78
N THR A 35 -4.21 -3.40 -1.14
CA THR A 35 -3.15 -3.66 -0.14
C THR A 35 -1.84 -4.14 -0.76
N LEU A 36 -1.89 -4.63 -2.01
CA LEU A 36 -0.71 -5.03 -2.78
C LEU A 36 -0.32 -3.90 -3.75
N TYR A 37 0.50 -2.97 -3.26
CA TYR A 37 0.91 -1.79 -3.99
C TYR A 37 2.41 -1.70 -4.22
N VAL A 38 2.79 -0.84 -5.18
CA VAL A 38 4.16 -0.37 -5.37
C VAL A 38 4.22 1.13 -5.08
N GLU A 39 5.26 1.55 -4.37
CA GLU A 39 5.54 2.95 -4.09
C GLU A 39 6.23 3.59 -5.30
N LEU A 40 5.72 4.75 -5.73
CA LEU A 40 6.22 5.48 -6.89
C LEU A 40 6.39 6.96 -6.56
N VAL A 41 7.36 7.58 -7.23
CA VAL A 41 7.62 9.02 -7.14
C VAL A 41 7.78 9.59 -8.54
N LEU A 42 6.91 10.52 -8.93
CA LEU A 42 6.92 11.10 -10.28
C LEU A 42 6.82 12.63 -10.24
N PRO A 43 7.40 13.35 -11.22
CA PRO A 43 7.08 14.76 -11.42
C PRO A 43 5.58 14.97 -11.60
N GLN A 44 5.05 16.10 -11.12
CA GLN A 44 3.61 16.36 -11.08
C GLN A 44 2.89 16.17 -12.42
N GLN A 45 3.52 16.56 -13.54
CA GLN A 45 2.95 16.35 -14.87
C GLN A 45 2.85 14.86 -15.23
N ALA A 46 3.93 14.11 -15.01
CA ALA A 46 3.97 12.67 -15.27
C ALA A 46 2.98 11.90 -14.39
N PHE A 47 2.78 12.33 -13.14
CA PHE A 47 1.76 11.77 -12.26
C PHE A 47 0.34 11.93 -12.85
N ARG A 48 -0.02 13.14 -13.32
CA ARG A 48 -1.35 13.37 -13.94
C ARG A 48 -1.55 12.52 -15.19
N GLU A 49 -0.53 12.43 -16.04
CA GLU A 49 -0.55 11.59 -17.24
C GLU A 49 -0.69 10.11 -16.86
N PHE A 50 0.05 9.65 -15.85
CA PHE A 50 -0.05 8.30 -15.31
C PHE A 50 -1.47 7.97 -14.84
N CYS A 51 -2.10 8.86 -14.07
CA CYS A 51 -3.48 8.69 -13.59
C CYS A 51 -4.48 8.58 -14.75
N ALA A 52 -4.34 9.44 -15.77
CA ALA A 52 -5.21 9.43 -16.95
C ALA A 52 -5.04 8.18 -17.80
N THR A 53 -3.80 7.76 -18.06
CA THR A 53 -3.48 6.54 -18.83
C THR A 53 -3.96 5.29 -18.13
N ASN A 54 -3.79 5.23 -16.79
CA ASN A 54 -4.18 4.06 -16.03
C ASN A 54 -5.64 4.02 -15.63
N GLN A 55 -6.38 5.14 -15.69
CA GLN A 55 -7.77 5.22 -15.24
C GLN A 55 -7.89 4.79 -13.77
N VAL A 56 -7.00 5.33 -12.93
CA VAL A 56 -6.92 4.98 -11.51
C VAL A 56 -8.11 5.50 -10.74
N VAL A 57 -8.43 4.79 -9.65
CA VAL A 57 -9.40 5.19 -8.63
C VAL A 57 -8.63 5.47 -7.34
N GLU A 58 -8.98 6.54 -6.64
CA GLU A 58 -8.37 6.84 -5.35
C GLU A 58 -8.81 5.80 -4.30
N MET A 59 -7.87 5.33 -3.48
CA MET A 59 -8.18 4.44 -2.37
C MET A 59 -9.11 5.13 -1.38
N SER A 60 -10.14 4.41 -0.91
CA SER A 60 -11.02 4.92 0.15
C SER A 60 -10.26 5.04 1.47
N GLU A 61 -10.75 5.90 2.37
CA GLU A 61 -10.15 6.08 3.70
C GLU A 61 -9.97 4.75 4.45
N GLN A 62 -10.92 3.81 4.32
CA GLN A 62 -10.82 2.49 4.94
C GLN A 62 -9.69 1.65 4.34
N GLN A 63 -9.49 1.70 3.02
CA GLN A 63 -8.39 1.00 2.35
C GLN A 63 -7.04 1.58 2.77
N GLN A 64 -6.94 2.91 2.84
CA GLN A 64 -5.72 3.58 3.31
C GLN A 64 -5.40 3.18 4.76
N ALA A 65 -6.40 3.14 5.65
CA ALA A 65 -6.22 2.75 7.04
C ALA A 65 -5.79 1.28 7.20
N VAL A 66 -6.26 0.37 6.33
CA VAL A 66 -5.79 -1.02 6.29
C VAL A 66 -4.31 -1.07 5.89
N ASN A 67 -3.93 -0.35 4.84
CA ASN A 67 -2.54 -0.31 4.38
C ASN A 67 -1.61 0.25 5.47
N ASP A 68 -2.01 1.31 6.18
CA ASP A 68 -1.24 1.89 7.28
C ASP A 68 -1.03 0.87 8.42
N ALA A 69 -2.07 0.13 8.78
CA ALA A 69 -1.99 -0.90 9.81
C ALA A 69 -1.09 -2.08 9.40
N GLU A 70 -1.12 -2.47 8.11
CA GLU A 70 -0.21 -3.49 7.59
C GLU A 70 1.24 -3.00 7.56
N GLU A 71 1.48 -1.75 7.17
CA GLU A 71 2.82 -1.17 7.18
C GLU A 71 3.38 -1.12 8.62
N ASP A 72 2.60 -0.67 9.59
CA ASP A 72 2.98 -0.65 11.00
C ASP A 72 3.28 -2.06 11.53
N LYS A 73 2.49 -3.06 11.10
CA LYS A 73 2.74 -4.47 11.44
C LYS A 73 4.12 -4.91 10.96
N TRP A 74 4.47 -4.63 9.70
CA TRP A 74 5.75 -5.02 9.12
C TRP A 74 6.92 -4.18 9.65
N ARG A 75 6.68 -2.90 9.97
CA ARG A 75 7.69 -1.97 10.50
C ARG A 75 8.05 -2.25 11.96
N TYR A 76 7.08 -2.62 12.79
CA TYR A 76 7.28 -2.87 14.22
C TYR A 76 7.26 -4.36 14.61
N GLY A 77 7.05 -5.26 13.65
CA GLY A 77 7.08 -6.70 13.89
C GLY A 77 5.97 -7.19 14.82
N ILE A 78 4.78 -6.56 14.78
CA ILE A 78 3.61 -7.04 15.54
C ILE A 78 3.03 -8.27 14.82
N GLU A 79 3.77 -9.38 14.89
CA GLU A 79 3.31 -10.65 14.37
C GLU A 79 2.22 -11.18 15.28
N HIS A 80 0.95 -11.08 14.86
CA HIS A 80 -0.07 -11.95 15.43
C HIS A 80 0.24 -13.37 14.93
N ASP A 81 0.88 -14.15 15.80
CA ASP A 81 0.91 -15.62 15.80
C ASP A 81 1.87 -16.31 14.81
N THR A 82 3.11 -15.86 14.72
CA THR A 82 4.23 -16.71 14.26
C THR A 82 4.85 -17.43 15.46
N LEU A 83 5.14 -18.72 15.28
CA LEU A 83 5.86 -19.55 16.29
C LEU A 83 7.21 -18.93 16.71
N VAL A 84 7.81 -18.10 15.85
CA VAL A 84 9.07 -17.40 16.11
C VAL A 84 8.86 -16.12 16.92
N GLY A 85 7.75 -15.40 16.70
CA GLY A 85 7.40 -14.19 17.45
C GLY A 85 7.07 -14.48 18.92
N ALA A 86 6.34 -15.56 19.19
CA ALA A 86 6.00 -15.99 20.55
C ALA A 86 7.24 -16.31 21.41
N GLN A 87 8.32 -16.81 20.80
CA GLN A 87 9.53 -17.20 21.52
C GLN A 87 10.41 -15.99 21.91
N ARG A 88 10.37 -14.90 21.15
CA ARG A 88 11.15 -13.68 21.44
C ARG A 88 10.52 -12.85 22.57
N TYR A 89 9.18 -12.78 22.63
CA TYR A 89 8.48 -12.07 23.72
C TYR A 89 8.75 -12.69 25.09
N ASN A 90 8.91 -14.02 25.15
CA ASN A 90 9.21 -14.75 26.39
C ASN A 90 10.65 -14.55 26.87
N ILE A 91 11.63 -14.47 25.96
CA ILE A 91 13.05 -14.30 26.30
C ILE A 91 13.32 -12.91 26.89
N ASP A 92 12.69 -11.86 26.33
CA ASP A 92 12.88 -10.49 26.82
C ASP A 92 12.24 -10.26 28.21
N HIS A 93 11.32 -11.11 28.66
CA HIS A 93 10.68 -11.05 29.98
C HIS A 93 11.41 -11.85 31.07
N GLU A 94 12.30 -12.78 30.73
CA GLU A 94 13.05 -13.57 31.73
C GLU A 94 14.32 -12.87 32.24
N ASP A 95 14.82 -11.85 31.54
CA ASP A 95 16.00 -11.07 31.96
C ASP A 95 15.68 -9.93 32.98
N GLN A 96 14.42 -9.81 33.43
CA GLN A 96 14.00 -8.81 34.43
C GLN A 96 13.77 -9.35 35.86
N HIS A 97 14.20 -10.58 36.17
CA HIS A 97 14.13 -11.14 37.52
C HIS A 97 15.48 -11.62 38.08
#